data_AF-K1YUS4-F1
#
_entry.id   AF-K1YUS4-F1
#
_cell.length_a   1.000
_cell.length_b   1.000
_cell.length_c   1.000
_cell.angle_alpha   90.00
_cell.angle_beta   90.00
_cell.angle_gamma   90.00
#
_symmetry.space_group_name_H-M   'P 1'
#
loop_
_entity.id
_entity.type
_entity.pdbx_description
1 polymer ?
#
loop_
_entity_poly.entity_id
_entity_poly.type
_entity_poly.pdbx_seq_one_letter_code
_entity_poly.pdbx_strand_id
1 'polypeptide(L)' 'MKLVIRKNGDPVLRKKTVKIKDPLAENVQALILDMLETMRAENGVGLASTQVGSDLRLCVIQ' A
#
# COMPACT_ATOMS: atom_id res chain seq x y z
N MET A 1 3.66 -11.10 -1.56
CA MET A 1 5.09 -10.79 -1.46
C MET A 1 5.30 -9.60 -0.52
N LYS A 2 6.26 -9.68 0.39
CA LYS A 2 6.67 -8.54 1.23
C LYS A 2 7.21 -7.37 0.39
N LEU A 3 6.62 -6.19 0.55
CA LEU A 3 6.99 -4.94 -0.11
C LEU A 3 7.97 -4.12 0.74
N VAL A 4 8.73 -3.25 0.08
CA VAL A 4 9.66 -2.33 0.77
C VAL A 4 8.89 -1.15 1.34
N ILE A 5 8.96 -0.98 2.67
CA ILE A 5 8.39 0.18 3.35
C ILE A 5 9.28 1.41 3.14
N ARG A 6 8.70 2.45 2.55
CA ARG A 6 9.29 3.79 2.40
C ARG A 6 9.37 4.48 3.75
N LYS A 7 10.46 5.21 3.97
CA LYS A 7 10.73 5.94 5.22
C LYS A 7 10.54 7.44 5.02
N ASN A 8 10.44 8.16 6.13
CA ASN A 8 10.26 9.60 6.12
C ASN A 8 11.34 10.28 5.25
N GLY A 9 10.92 11.25 4.43
CA GLY A 9 11.76 11.89 3.41
C GLY A 9 11.52 11.38 1.98
N ASP A 10 10.89 10.22 1.80
CA ASP A 10 10.50 9.76 0.46
C ASP A 10 9.34 10.61 -0.09
N PRO A 11 9.49 11.25 -1.28
CA PRO A 11 8.46 12.12 -1.85
C PRO A 11 7.13 11.40 -2.13
N VAL A 12 7.14 10.08 -2.34
CA VAL A 12 5.90 9.32 -2.57
C VAL A 12 4.94 9.38 -1.39
N LEU A 13 5.46 9.54 -0.16
CA LEU A 13 4.65 9.69 1.06
C LEU A 13 3.87 11.00 1.11
N ARG A 14 4.22 11.97 0.27
CA ARG A 14 3.53 13.28 0.14
C ARG A 14 2.73 13.39 -1.16
N LYS A 15 2.78 12.37 -2.03
CA LYS A 15 2.07 12.37 -3.30
C LYS A 15 0.56 12.20 -3.07
N LYS A 16 -0.24 13.00 -3.79
CA LYS A 16 -1.70 12.85 -3.78
C LYS A 16 -2.09 11.55 -4.47
N THR A 17 -2.91 10.74 -3.81
CA THR A 17 -3.31 9.43 -4.35
C THR A 17 -4.42 9.52 -5.40
N VAL A 18 -4.35 8.60 -6.36
CA VAL A 18 -5.27 8.46 -7.48
C VAL A 18 -6.39 7.49 -7.13
N LYS A 19 -7.63 7.80 -7.53
CA LYS A 19 -8.78 6.93 -7.28
C LYS A 19 -8.63 5.63 -8.08
N ILE A 20 -8.88 4.50 -7.44
CA ILE A 20 -8.96 3.19 -8.12
C ILE A 20 -10.23 3.18 -8.99
N LYS A 21 -10.07 2.83 -10.27
CA LYS A 21 -11.19 2.72 -11.24
C LYS A 21 -11.96 1.42 -11.06
N ASP A 22 -11.22 0.31 -10.96
CA ASP A 22 -11.77 -1.03 -10.73
C ASP A 22 -11.08 -1.65 -9.51
N PRO A 23 -11.78 -1.74 -8.36
CA PRO A 23 -11.25 -2.37 -7.16
C PRO A 23 -10.96 -3.86 -7.32
N LEU A 24 -11.62 -4.55 -8.26
CA LEU A 24 -11.48 -5.99 -8.47
C LEU A 24 -10.44 -6.36 -9.53
N ALA A 25 -9.81 -5.36 -10.16
CA ALA A 25 -8.72 -5.60 -11.09
C ALA A 25 -7.60 -6.43 -10.42
N GLU A 26 -7.06 -7.40 -11.16
CA GLU A 26 -6.10 -8.38 -10.64
C GLU A 26 -4.88 -7.73 -9.96
N ASN A 27 -4.36 -6.65 -10.54
CA ASN A 27 -3.23 -5.90 -9.99
C ASN A 27 -3.58 -5.18 -8.67
N VAL A 28 -4.82 -4.75 -8.49
CA VAL A 28 -5.29 -4.12 -7.24
C VAL A 28 -5.43 -5.18 -6.16
N GLN A 29 -6.01 -6.33 -6.49
CA GLN A 29 -6.16 -7.46 -5.58
C GLN A 29 -4.79 -8.00 -5.14
N ALA A 30 -3.85 -8.17 -6.07
CA ALA A 30 -2.48 -8.56 -5.76
C ALA A 30 -1.80 -7.57 -4.80
N LEU A 31 -1.93 -6.26 -5.06
CA LEU A 31 -1.39 -5.23 -4.18
C LEU A 31 -1.99 -5.28 -2.77
N ILE A 32 -3.31 -5.53 -2.63
CA ILE A 32 -3.96 -5.66 -1.32
C ILE A 32 -3.35 -6.82 -0.52
N LEU A 33 -3.15 -7.98 -1.16
CA LEU A 33 -2.56 -9.16 -0.52
C LEU A 33 -1.11 -8.91 -0.10
N ASP A 34 -0.30 -8.29 -0.98
CA ASP A 34 1.07 -7.90 -0.68
C ASP A 34 1.17 -6.89 0.47
N MET A 35 0.25 -5.92 0.51
CA MET A 35 0.17 -4.94 1.61
C MET A 35 -0.24 -5.58 2.94
N LEU A 36 -1.19 -6.52 2.94
CA LEU A 36 -1.59 -7.26 4.15
C LEU A 36 -0.43 -8.11 4.69
N GLU A 37 0.27 -8.83 3.80
CA GLU A 37 1.46 -9.61 4.17
C GLU A 37 2.56 -8.70 4.75
N THR A 38 2.84 -7.57 4.09
CA THR A 38 3.85 -6.59 4.53
C THR A 38 3.50 -6.00 5.90
N MET A 39 2.23 -5.63 6.10
CA MET A 39 1.75 -5.07 7.37
C MET A 39 1.94 -6.07 8.52
N ARG A 40 1.56 -7.33 8.31
CA ARG A 40 1.74 -8.39 9.32
C ARG A 40 3.21 -8.69 9.59
N ALA A 41 4.04 -8.75 8.55
CA ALA A 41 5.47 -9.01 8.67
C ALA A 41 6.21 -7.92 9.47
N GLU A 42 5.66 -6.71 9.53
CA GLU A 42 6.21 -5.57 10.27
C GLU A 42 5.46 -5.29 11.58
N ASN A 43 4.57 -6.20 12.00
CA ASN A 43 3.72 -6.06 13.19
C ASN A 43 2.91 -4.74 13.21
N GLY A 44 2.48 -4.28 12.03
CA GLY A 44 1.68 -3.06 11.87
C GLY A 44 0.18 -3.32 12.04
N VAL A 45 -0.55 -2.28 12.43
CA VAL A 45 -2.03 -2.26 12.52
C VAL A 45 -2.71 -1.71 11.26
N GLY A 46 -1.95 -0.98 10.44
CA GLY A 46 -2.44 -0.40 9.18
C GLY A 46 -1.29 -0.05 8.25
N LEU A 47 -1.57 -0.08 6.94
CA LEU A 47 -0.59 0.26 5.90
C LEU A 47 -1.27 0.98 4.73
N ALA A 48 -0.77 2.16 4.36
CA ALA A 48 -1.20 2.90 3.19
C ALA A 48 -0.33 2.54 1.97
N SER A 49 -0.93 2.54 0.77
CA SER A 49 -0.25 2.22 -0.49
C SER A 49 1.02 3.04 -0.75
N THR A 50 1.03 4.31 -0.34
CA THR A 50 2.20 5.21 -0.49
C THR A 50 3.39 4.72 0.32
N GLN A 51 3.16 4.08 1.47
CA GLN A 51 4.23 3.50 2.28
C GLN A 51 4.92 2.33 1.58
N VAL A 52 4.33 1.75 0.54
CA VAL A 52 4.95 0.71 -0.30
C VAL A 52 5.28 1.22 -1.72
N GLY A 53 5.22 2.54 -1.93
CA GLY A 53 5.58 3.19 -3.20
C GLY A 53 4.47 3.23 -4.27
N SER A 54 3.24 2.85 -3.91
CA SER A 54 2.06 2.97 -4.79
C SER A 54 1.29 4.25 -4.49
N ASP A 55 0.77 4.93 -5.51
CA ASP A 55 -0.05 6.14 -5.36
C ASP A 55 -1.56 5.87 -5.51
N LEU A 56 -1.98 4.61 -5.49
CA LEU A 56 -3.41 4.27 -5.49
C LEU A 56 -4.06 4.67 -4.17
N ARG A 57 -5.30 5.15 -4.21
CA ARG A 57 -6.06 5.49 -2.99
C ARG A 57 -6.55 4.22 -2.30
N LEU A 58 -5.67 3.61 -1.53
CA LEU A 58 -5.84 2.31 -0.88
C LEU A 58 -5.12 2.28 0.47
N CYS A 59 -5.76 1.67 1.45
CA CYS A 59 -5.13 1.26 2.71
C CYS A 59 -5.66 -0.12 3.13
N VAL A 60 -4.88 -0.81 3.95
CA VAL A 60 -5.28 -2.05 4.64
C VAL A 60 -5.16 -1.83 6.14
N ILE A 61 -6.05 -2.46 6.91
CA ILE A 61 -6.14 -2.36 8.38
C ILE A 61 -6.54 -3.74 8.90
N GLN A 62 -6.06 -4.14 10.08
CA GLN A 62 -6.49 -5.34 10.78
C GLN A 62 -6.66 -5.08 12.28
#